data_AF-A0AAV2Z4M5-F1
#
_entry.id   AF-A0AAV2Z4M5-F1
#
_cell.length_a   1.000
_cell.length_b   1.000
_cell.length_c   1.000
_cell.angle_alpha   90.00
_cell.angle_beta   90.00
_cell.angle_gamma   90.00
#
_symmetry.space_group_name_H-M   'P 1'
#
loop_
_entity.id
_entity.type
_entity.pdbx_description
1 polymer ?
#
loop_
_entity_poly.entity_id
_entity_poly.type
_entity_poly.pdbx_seq_one_letter_code
_entity_poly.pdbx_strand_id
1 'polypeptide(L)'
;MHHRRQTNEIHTFTRGRQCSDDGRQCTTALIDDYRYERATLETNAAEVHPIVVLLRSVAQIYVWIRLGFLITLLKVPSHVVVYSSLLPVLCYVVPYFLECGILQLVFDVKWSSYGGKFDFSIVDFVTNACIEMRNVWVLGLAAKVLVFATTPLHGRTQLVWPGKSGALGVRGLTIGTVSMLTIWAPLRSLSFRDSRVLEIVPNPRSRIIDIIRADRFPAKN
;
A
#
# COMPACT_ATOMS: atom_id res chain seq x y z
N MET A 1 -18.57 -16.91 -15.66
CA MET A 1 -17.35 -16.24 -15.17
C MET A 1 -16.94 -16.90 -13.86
N HIS A 2 -15.80 -17.59 -13.81
CA HIS A 2 -15.35 -18.36 -12.65
C HIS A 2 -14.35 -17.52 -11.85
N HIS A 3 -14.72 -17.06 -10.65
CA HIS A 3 -13.79 -16.42 -9.72
C HIS A 3 -12.79 -17.45 -9.17
N ARG A 4 -11.51 -17.28 -9.48
CA ARG A 4 -10.43 -18.11 -8.93
C ARG A 4 -9.88 -17.44 -7.67
N ARG A 5 -10.37 -17.82 -6.49
CA ARG A 5 -9.74 -17.44 -5.21
C ARG A 5 -8.43 -18.23 -5.09
N GLN A 6 -7.28 -17.56 -5.05
CA GLN A 6 -6.05 -18.18 -4.56
C GLN A 6 -6.00 -18.04 -3.04
N THR A 7 -6.36 -19.10 -2.33
CA THR A 7 -6.24 -19.18 -0.87
C THR A 7 -4.83 -19.67 -0.54
N ASN A 8 -3.97 -18.78 -0.06
CA ASN A 8 -2.70 -19.17 0.55
C ASN A 8 -2.97 -19.51 2.01
N GLU A 9 -2.94 -20.80 2.33
CA GLU A 9 -3.20 -21.31 3.67
C GLU A 9 -1.86 -21.58 4.38
N ILE A 10 -1.65 -20.95 5.54
CA ILE A 10 -0.46 -21.17 6.36
C ILE A 10 -0.93 -21.67 7.72
N HIS A 11 -0.42 -22.84 8.13
CA HIS A 11 -0.69 -23.43 9.44
C HIS A 11 0.54 -23.26 10.31
N THR A 12 0.35 -22.72 11.51
CA THR A 12 1.39 -22.68 12.53
C THR A 12 1.02 -23.65 13.63
N PHE A 13 1.82 -24.71 13.77
CA PHE A 13 1.71 -25.65 14.87
C PHE A 13 2.58 -25.19 16.02
N THR A 14 1.95 -24.85 17.15
CA THR A 14 2.65 -24.53 18.40
C THR A 14 2.42 -25.64 19.41
N ARG A 15 3.50 -26.14 20.01
CA ARG A 15 3.47 -27.26 20.95
C ARG A 15 4.05 -26.82 22.29
N GLY A 16 3.19 -26.66 23.29
CA GLY A 16 3.57 -26.46 24.68
C GLY A 16 3.95 -27.78 25.34
N ARG A 17 5.16 -27.86 25.88
CA ARG A 17 5.63 -29.02 26.67
C ARG A 17 5.85 -28.58 28.11
N GLN A 18 5.40 -29.41 29.04
CA GLN A 18 5.69 -29.26 30.45
C GLN A 18 6.80 -30.25 30.79
N CYS A 19 7.97 -29.73 31.16
CA CYS A 19 9.12 -30.52 31.55
C CYS A 19 9.22 -30.53 33.07
N SER A 20 9.45 -31.71 33.65
CA SER A 20 9.86 -31.85 35.05
C SER A 20 11.25 -31.20 35.25
N ASP A 21 11.57 -30.73 36.46
CA ASP A 21 12.79 -29.96 36.80
C ASP A 21 14.11 -30.61 36.34
N ASP A 22 14.13 -31.93 36.15
CA ASP A 22 15.31 -32.67 35.67
C ASP A 22 15.46 -32.66 34.13
N GLY A 23 14.57 -31.97 33.39
CA GLY A 23 14.59 -31.80 31.92
C GLY A 23 14.39 -33.08 31.08
N ARG A 24 14.49 -34.25 31.71
CA ARG A 24 14.46 -35.58 31.08
C ARG A 24 13.06 -36.09 30.76
N GLN A 25 12.03 -35.55 31.42
CA GLN A 25 10.65 -35.98 31.24
C GLN A 25 9.79 -34.78 30.85
N CYS A 26 9.58 -34.62 29.55
CA CYS A 26 8.77 -33.54 28.97
C CYS A 26 7.49 -34.09 28.35
N THR A 27 6.36 -33.91 29.03
CA THR A 27 5.03 -34.24 28.52
C THR A 27 4.45 -33.08 27.72
N THR A 28 3.59 -33.38 26.76
CA THR A 28 2.88 -32.34 25.99
C THR A 28 1.67 -31.87 26.78
N ALA A 29 1.68 -30.61 27.19
CA ALA A 29 0.57 -30.01 27.91
C ALA A 29 -0.42 -29.31 26.95
N LEU A 30 0.06 -28.79 25.81
CA LEU A 30 -0.77 -28.05 24.87
C LEU A 30 -0.29 -28.23 23.43
N ILE A 31 -1.23 -28.39 22.50
CA ILE A 31 -0.98 -28.33 21.06
C ILE A 31 -2.03 -27.39 20.49
N ASP A 32 -1.58 -26.23 20.02
CA ASP A 32 -2.44 -25.27 19.34
C ASP A 32 -2.07 -25.24 17.85
N ASP A 33 -3.08 -25.46 17.01
CA ASP A 33 -3.01 -25.26 15.56
C ASP A 33 -3.66 -23.91 15.22
N TYR A 34 -2.83 -22.95 14.81
CA TYR A 34 -3.32 -21.68 14.30
C TYR A 34 -3.38 -21.77 12.78
N ARG A 35 -4.62 -21.90 12.28
CA ARG A 35 -4.94 -21.79 10.86
C ARG A 35 -5.07 -20.32 10.48
N TYR A 36 -4.07 -19.79 9.78
CA TYR A 36 -4.12 -18.45 9.23
C TYR A 36 -4.73 -18.51 7.84
N GLU A 37 -6.02 -18.20 7.75
CA GLU A 37 -6.67 -17.94 6.48
C GLU A 37 -6.35 -16.50 6.06
N ARG A 38 -5.41 -16.33 5.14
CA ARG A 38 -5.24 -15.05 4.46
C ARG A 38 -6.22 -15.03 3.29
N ALA A 39 -7.40 -14.47 3.53
CA ALA A 39 -8.29 -14.06 2.46
C ALA A 39 -7.70 -12.79 1.83
N THR A 40 -6.76 -12.97 0.90
CA THR A 40 -6.41 -11.87 -0.01
C THR A 40 -7.62 -11.63 -0.88
N LEU A 41 -8.34 -10.53 -0.63
CA LEU A 41 -9.26 -9.98 -1.59
C LEU A 41 -8.40 -9.53 -2.77
N GLU A 42 -8.14 -10.44 -3.71
CA GLU A 42 -7.67 -10.07 -5.03
C GLU A 42 -8.79 -9.26 -5.68
N THR A 43 -8.83 -7.96 -5.39
CA THR A 43 -9.45 -6.99 -6.30
C THR A 43 -8.74 -7.21 -7.62
N ASN A 44 -9.45 -7.85 -8.54
CA ASN A 44 -8.92 -8.39 -9.76
C ASN A 44 -8.16 -7.27 -10.49
N ALA A 45 -6.83 -7.31 -10.46
CA ALA A 45 -6.00 -6.21 -10.98
C ALA A 45 -6.31 -5.95 -12.45
N ALA A 46 -6.68 -7.01 -13.18
CA ALA A 46 -7.13 -6.96 -14.57
C ALA A 46 -8.46 -6.18 -14.77
N GLU A 47 -9.33 -6.16 -13.77
CA GLU A 47 -10.63 -5.46 -13.84
C GLU A 47 -10.51 -3.98 -13.48
N VAL A 48 -9.65 -3.66 -12.51
CA VAL A 48 -9.41 -2.28 -12.08
C VAL A 48 -8.54 -1.50 -13.07
N HIS A 49 -7.60 -2.18 -13.74
CA HIS A 49 -6.68 -1.58 -14.70
C HIS A 49 -7.35 -0.74 -15.81
N PRO A 50 -8.38 -1.21 -16.54
CA PRO A 50 -9.02 -0.40 -17.58
C PRO A 50 -9.69 0.87 -17.03
N ILE A 51 -10.31 0.78 -15.85
CA ILE A 51 -10.95 1.92 -15.18
C ILE A 51 -9.90 2.98 -14.84
N VAL A 52 -8.80 2.54 -14.24
CA VAL A 52 -7.67 3.39 -13.88
C VAL A 52 -7.06 4.09 -15.10
N VAL A 53 -6.85 3.36 -16.20
CA VAL A 53 -6.33 3.92 -17.46
C VAL A 53 -7.27 4.97 -18.03
N LEU A 54 -8.58 4.71 -18.03
CA LEU A 54 -9.59 5.65 -18.51
C LEU A 54 -9.61 6.95 -17.69
N LEU A 55 -9.60 6.86 -16.36
CA LEU A 55 -9.62 8.05 -15.51
C LEU A 55 -8.36 8.92 -15.73
N ARG A 56 -7.21 8.28 -15.92
CA ARG A 56 -5.95 9.00 -16.18
C ARG A 56 -5.89 9.60 -17.57
N SER A 57 -6.41 8.92 -18.59
CA SER A 57 -6.47 9.47 -19.94
C SER A 57 -7.38 10.71 -19.99
N VAL A 58 -8.54 10.67 -19.34
CA VAL A 58 -9.45 11.83 -19.22
C VAL A 58 -8.75 12.99 -18.50
N ALA A 59 -8.05 12.73 -17.40
CA ALA A 59 -7.32 13.76 -16.66
C ALA A 59 -6.23 14.42 -17.51
N GLN A 60 -5.44 13.61 -18.23
CA GLN A 60 -4.37 14.09 -19.11
C GLN A 60 -4.94 14.91 -20.28
N ILE A 61 -5.98 14.39 -20.95
CA ILE A 61 -6.66 15.08 -22.07
C ILE A 61 -7.16 16.45 -21.61
N TYR A 62 -7.78 16.54 -20.43
CA TYR A 62 -8.24 17.82 -19.88
C TYR A 62 -7.09 18.82 -19.69
N VAL A 63 -5.95 18.37 -19.13
CA VAL A 63 -4.78 19.23 -18.93
C VAL A 63 -4.20 19.70 -20.26
N TRP A 64 -4.08 18.81 -21.25
CA TRP A 64 -3.56 19.14 -22.57
C TRP A 64 -4.46 20.12 -23.33
N ILE A 65 -5.78 19.91 -23.33
CA ILE A 65 -6.75 20.83 -23.93
C ILE A 65 -6.63 22.21 -23.28
N ARG A 66 -6.57 22.26 -21.95
CA ARG A 66 -6.49 23.52 -21.21
C ARG A 66 -5.16 24.24 -21.42
N LEU A 67 -4.05 23.49 -21.50
CA LEU A 67 -2.73 24.03 -21.82
C LEU A 67 -2.69 24.60 -23.24
N GLY A 68 -3.21 23.85 -24.22
CA GLY A 68 -3.31 24.28 -25.61
C GLY A 68 -4.13 25.57 -25.75
N PHE A 69 -5.30 25.63 -25.11
CA PHE A 69 -6.17 26.82 -25.10
C PHE A 69 -5.50 28.04 -24.46
N LEU A 70 -4.75 27.84 -23.37
CA LEU A 70 -4.01 28.94 -22.75
C LEU A 70 -2.88 29.44 -23.66
N ILE A 71 -2.08 28.54 -24.22
CA ILE A 71 -0.97 28.91 -25.11
C ILE A 71 -1.50 29.66 -26.33
N THR A 72 -2.66 29.27 -26.88
CA THR A 72 -3.22 29.91 -28.08
C THR A 72 -3.92 31.23 -27.79
N LEU A 73 -4.53 31.43 -26.63
CA LEU A 73 -5.41 32.58 -26.39
C LEU A 73 -4.94 33.57 -25.32
N LEU A 74 -4.09 33.19 -24.36
CA LEU A 74 -3.64 34.11 -23.31
C LEU A 74 -2.25 33.76 -22.78
N LYS A 75 -1.33 34.74 -22.83
CA LYS A 75 0.05 34.70 -22.32
C LYS A 75 0.11 34.62 -20.78
N VAL A 76 -0.56 33.65 -20.18
CA VAL A 76 -0.74 33.47 -18.73
C VAL A 76 0.12 32.29 -18.24
N PRO A 77 0.80 32.42 -17.08
CA PRO A 77 1.72 31.41 -16.57
C PRO A 77 1.04 30.06 -16.27
N SER A 78 1.59 28.99 -16.84
CA SER A 78 1.09 27.60 -16.79
C SER A 78 0.92 27.03 -15.38
N HIS A 79 1.71 27.51 -14.41
CA HIS A 79 1.68 27.03 -13.03
C HIS A 79 0.37 27.30 -12.29
N VAL A 80 -0.37 28.37 -12.60
CA VAL A 80 -1.64 28.70 -11.90
C VAL A 80 -2.80 27.81 -12.35
N VAL A 81 -2.70 27.27 -13.56
CA VAL A 81 -3.81 26.60 -14.25
C VAL A 81 -3.96 25.14 -13.79
N VAL A 82 -2.86 24.43 -13.62
CA VAL A 82 -2.89 22.99 -13.28
C VAL A 82 -3.43 22.76 -11.86
N TYR A 83 -3.13 23.66 -10.92
CA TYR A 83 -3.55 23.50 -9.52
C TYR A 83 -4.94 24.06 -9.21
N SER A 84 -5.57 24.82 -10.12
CA SER A 84 -6.85 25.49 -9.82
C SER A 84 -8.08 24.59 -10.03
N SER A 85 -8.08 23.70 -11.02
CA SER A 85 -9.25 22.85 -11.31
C SER A 85 -9.34 21.63 -10.39
N LEU A 86 -10.54 21.34 -9.89
CA LEU A 86 -10.83 20.15 -9.08
C LEU A 86 -10.94 18.87 -9.91
N LEU A 87 -11.46 18.98 -11.14
CA LEU A 87 -11.74 17.83 -12.01
C LEU A 87 -10.52 16.91 -12.27
N PRO A 88 -9.37 17.41 -12.77
CA PRO A 88 -8.21 16.54 -12.98
C PRO A 88 -7.64 15.98 -11.68
N VAL A 89 -7.71 16.73 -10.57
CA VAL A 89 -7.25 16.26 -9.25
C VAL A 89 -8.07 15.06 -8.81
N LEU A 90 -9.40 15.13 -8.92
CA LEU A 90 -10.29 14.01 -8.59
C LEU A 90 -10.04 12.79 -9.49
N CYS A 91 -9.85 13.02 -10.79
CA CYS A 91 -9.51 11.96 -11.74
C CYS A 91 -8.14 11.30 -11.48
N TYR A 92 -7.24 11.92 -10.72
CA TYR A 92 -5.99 11.29 -10.27
C TYR A 92 -6.10 10.63 -8.89
N VAL A 93 -6.93 11.17 -8.00
CA VAL A 93 -7.15 10.64 -6.64
C VAL A 93 -7.96 9.35 -6.65
N VAL A 94 -9.02 9.25 -7.45
CA VAL A 94 -9.84 8.04 -7.51
C VAL A 94 -9.04 6.81 -7.96
N PRO A 95 -8.24 6.87 -9.05
CA PRO A 95 -7.37 5.76 -9.43
C PRO A 95 -6.32 5.41 -8.39
N TYR A 96 -5.82 6.41 -7.65
CA TYR A 96 -4.85 6.15 -6.59
C TYR A 96 -5.46 5.25 -5.50
N PHE A 97 -6.69 5.54 -5.04
CA PHE A 97 -7.38 4.67 -4.08
C PHE A 97 -7.62 3.26 -4.60
N LEU A 98 -7.95 3.12 -5.90
CA LEU A 98 -8.12 1.82 -6.55
C LEU A 98 -6.81 1.02 -6.62
N GLU A 99 -5.66 1.70 -6.75
CA GLU A 99 -4.34 1.06 -6.82
C GLU A 99 -3.70 0.79 -5.45
N CYS A 100 -4.07 1.52 -4.39
CA CYS A 100 -3.42 1.45 -3.07
C CYS A 100 -3.30 0.01 -2.52
N GLY A 101 -4.38 -0.77 -2.59
CA GLY A 101 -4.37 -2.16 -2.08
C GLY A 101 -3.48 -3.09 -2.89
N ILE A 102 -3.48 -2.93 -4.23
CA ILE A 102 -2.62 -3.71 -5.12
C ILE A 102 -1.15 -3.38 -4.88
N LEU A 103 -0.84 -2.09 -4.69
CA LEU A 103 0.51 -1.63 -4.41
C LEU A 103 1.04 -2.23 -3.12
N GLN A 104 0.27 -2.19 -2.03
CA GLN A 104 0.67 -2.80 -0.75
C GLN A 104 1.03 -4.28 -0.91
N LEU A 105 0.26 -5.03 -1.70
CA LEU A 105 0.53 -6.43 -1.97
C LEU A 105 1.81 -6.64 -2.78
N VAL A 106 2.02 -5.85 -3.84
CA VAL A 106 3.24 -5.89 -4.66
C VAL A 106 4.47 -5.53 -3.81
N PHE A 107 4.34 -4.53 -2.94
CA PHE A 107 5.40 -4.12 -2.01
C PHE A 107 5.72 -5.25 -1.02
N ASP A 108 4.71 -5.89 -0.42
CA ASP A 108 4.94 -7.00 0.51
C ASP A 108 5.64 -8.17 -0.19
N VAL A 109 5.28 -8.51 -1.43
CA VAL A 109 5.95 -9.59 -2.17
C VAL A 109 7.38 -9.21 -2.56
N LYS A 110 7.60 -8.01 -3.11
CA LYS A 110 8.92 -7.54 -3.57
C LYS A 110 9.90 -7.31 -2.42
N TRP A 111 9.43 -6.81 -1.27
CA TRP A 111 10.26 -6.48 -0.11
C TRP A 111 10.23 -7.54 0.99
N SER A 112 9.47 -8.64 0.83
CA SER A 112 9.60 -9.81 1.68
C SER A 112 10.95 -10.48 1.46
N SER A 113 11.87 -10.30 2.42
CA SER A 113 13.17 -10.97 2.38
C SER A 113 12.99 -12.45 2.69
N TYR A 114 12.85 -13.28 1.65
CA TYR A 114 12.96 -14.72 1.78
C TYR A 114 14.43 -15.07 2.02
N GLY A 115 14.83 -15.18 3.30
CA GLY A 115 16.16 -15.67 3.68
C GLY A 115 17.27 -14.62 3.78
N GLY A 116 16.96 -13.34 3.94
CA GLY A 116 17.95 -12.30 4.29
C GLY A 116 18.80 -11.77 3.13
N LYS A 117 18.59 -12.24 1.89
CA LYS A 117 19.21 -11.66 0.70
C LYS A 117 18.23 -10.69 0.05
N PHE A 118 18.54 -9.41 0.12
CA PHE A 118 17.79 -8.37 -0.56
C PHE A 118 18.42 -8.12 -1.94
N ASP A 119 17.73 -8.45 -3.03
CA ASP A 119 18.20 -8.17 -4.38
C ASP A 119 17.85 -6.72 -4.75
N PHE A 120 18.79 -5.80 -4.49
CA PHE A 120 18.57 -4.37 -4.70
C PHE A 120 18.87 -3.98 -6.15
N SER A 121 17.82 -3.96 -6.97
CA SER A 121 17.86 -3.26 -8.27
C SER A 121 17.43 -1.81 -8.10
N ILE A 122 18.31 -0.88 -8.48
CA ILE A 122 18.03 0.56 -8.47
C ILE A 122 16.82 0.89 -9.34
N VAL A 123 16.66 0.18 -10.47
CA VAL A 123 15.56 0.41 -11.42
C VAL A 123 14.22 0.07 -10.77
N ASP A 124 14.15 -1.07 -10.08
CA ASP A 124 12.95 -1.49 -9.37
C ASP A 124 12.65 -0.54 -8.22
N PHE A 125 13.68 -0.07 -7.50
CA PHE A 125 13.52 0.92 -6.44
C PHE A 125 12.98 2.25 -6.95
N VAL A 126 13.57 2.82 -8.00
CA VAL A 126 13.13 4.09 -8.59
C VAL A 126 11.72 3.98 -9.15
N THR A 127 11.40 2.86 -9.83
CA THR A 127 10.06 2.62 -10.36
C THR A 127 9.02 2.58 -9.24
N ASN A 128 9.31 1.87 -8.15
CA ASN A 128 8.44 1.80 -6.98
C ASN A 128 8.31 3.16 -6.26
N ALA A 129 9.40 3.91 -6.12
CA ALA A 129 9.39 5.24 -5.53
C ALA A 129 8.55 6.24 -6.35
N CYS A 130 8.66 6.21 -7.68
CA CYS A 130 7.86 7.04 -8.57
C CYS A 130 6.35 6.74 -8.47
N ILE A 131 5.99 5.47 -8.22
CA ILE A 131 4.59 5.08 -8.04
C ILE A 131 4.06 5.60 -6.69
N GLU A 132 4.84 5.53 -5.63
CA GLU A 132 4.48 6.06 -4.30
C GLU A 132 4.28 7.58 -4.29
N MET A 133 5.10 8.33 -5.04
CA MET A 133 4.95 9.78 -5.18
C MET A 133 3.60 10.23 -5.76
N ARG A 134 2.79 9.31 -6.32
CA ARG A 134 1.43 9.62 -6.81
C ARG A 134 0.46 10.02 -5.70
N ASN A 135 0.81 9.79 -4.44
CA ASN A 135 0.09 10.32 -3.27
C ASN A 135 0.01 11.85 -3.23
N VAL A 136 0.84 12.56 -4.01
CA VAL A 136 0.85 14.02 -4.14
C VAL A 136 -0.52 14.58 -4.53
N TRP A 137 -1.30 13.84 -5.33
CA TRP A 137 -2.64 14.25 -5.74
C TRP A 137 -3.64 14.21 -4.59
N VAL A 138 -3.49 13.24 -3.68
CA VAL A 138 -4.31 13.14 -2.47
C VAL A 138 -3.97 14.26 -1.51
N LEU A 139 -2.68 14.53 -1.29
CA LEU A 139 -2.24 15.66 -0.47
C LEU A 139 -2.69 17.00 -1.05
N GLY A 140 -2.69 17.13 -2.38
CA GLY A 140 -3.23 18.29 -3.09
C GLY A 140 -4.73 18.47 -2.88
N LEU A 141 -5.52 17.39 -2.94
CA LEU A 141 -6.94 17.42 -2.63
C LEU A 141 -7.18 17.78 -1.16
N ALA A 142 -6.44 17.18 -0.24
CA ALA A 142 -6.54 17.46 1.19
C ALA A 142 -6.23 18.94 1.51
N ALA A 143 -5.20 19.51 0.87
CA ALA A 143 -4.90 20.94 1.00
C ALA A 143 -6.06 21.81 0.48
N LYS A 144 -6.70 21.45 -0.62
CA LYS A 144 -7.89 22.15 -1.13
C LYS A 144 -9.07 22.05 -0.17
N VAL A 145 -9.34 20.87 0.38
CA VAL A 145 -10.39 20.65 1.38
C VAL A 145 -10.11 21.45 2.64
N LEU A 146 -8.85 21.51 3.08
CA LEU A 146 -8.43 22.30 4.24
C LEU A 146 -8.68 23.79 4.02
N VAL A 147 -8.24 24.35 2.88
CA VAL A 147 -8.48 25.76 2.52
C VAL A 147 -9.99 26.04 2.43
N PHE A 148 -10.75 25.11 1.87
CA PHE A 148 -12.19 25.21 1.80
C PHE A 148 -12.86 25.21 3.18
N ALA A 149 -12.40 24.35 4.09
CA ALA A 149 -12.95 24.21 5.45
C ALA A 149 -12.56 25.38 6.36
N THR A 150 -11.36 25.93 6.20
CA THR A 150 -10.87 27.08 6.99
C THR A 150 -11.42 28.42 6.49
N THR A 151 -11.91 28.48 5.24
CA THR A 151 -12.57 29.67 4.71
C THR A 151 -14.02 29.69 5.23
N PRO A 152 -14.42 30.66 6.08
CA PRO A 152 -15.75 30.68 6.66
C PRO A 152 -16.82 30.79 5.56
N LEU A 153 -17.87 29.97 5.69
CA LEU A 153 -19.00 29.90 4.75
C LEU A 153 -19.68 31.27 4.51
N HIS A 154 -19.59 32.18 5.50
CA HIS A 154 -20.17 33.53 5.49
C HIS A 154 -19.37 34.56 4.65
N GLY A 155 -18.11 34.30 4.33
CA GLY A 155 -17.28 35.14 3.43
C GLY A 155 -17.41 34.75 1.96
N ARG A 156 -18.19 33.72 1.65
CA ARG A 156 -18.31 33.10 0.32
C ARG A 156 -19.13 33.93 -0.68
N THR A 157 -19.91 34.87 -0.17
CA THR A 157 -20.78 35.80 -0.92
C THR A 157 -20.23 37.23 -0.96
N GLN A 158 -19.20 37.56 -0.19
CA GLN A 158 -18.58 38.88 -0.25
C GLN A 158 -17.44 38.90 -1.28
N LEU A 159 -17.58 39.72 -2.33
CA LEU A 159 -16.50 40.01 -3.30
C LEU A 159 -15.27 40.70 -2.66
N VAL A 160 -15.35 41.08 -1.39
CA VAL A 160 -14.29 41.79 -0.68
C VAL A 160 -13.69 40.86 0.37
N TRP A 161 -12.47 40.41 0.11
CA TRP A 161 -11.68 39.62 1.05
C TRP A 161 -11.43 40.44 2.33
N PRO A 162 -11.89 39.99 3.51
CA PRO A 162 -11.67 40.72 4.75
C PRO A 162 -10.17 40.66 5.10
N GLY A 163 -9.46 41.76 4.85
CA GLY A 163 -7.99 41.89 4.95
C GLY A 163 -7.36 41.68 6.33
N LYS A 164 -8.10 41.17 7.32
CA LYS A 164 -7.59 40.83 8.66
C LYS A 164 -7.37 39.32 8.88
N SER A 165 -7.90 38.47 8.00
CA SER A 165 -7.71 37.02 8.07
C SER A 165 -6.84 36.57 6.90
N GLY A 166 -5.56 36.31 7.16
CA GLY A 166 -4.65 35.77 6.14
C GLY A 166 -5.18 34.44 5.60
N ALA A 167 -5.26 34.31 4.27
CA ALA A 167 -5.60 33.04 3.66
C ALA A 167 -4.46 32.04 3.88
N LEU A 168 -4.79 30.82 4.34
CA LEU A 168 -3.80 29.77 4.55
C LEU A 168 -3.28 29.27 3.19
N GLY A 169 -2.19 29.85 2.72
CA GLY A 169 -1.53 29.44 1.48
C GLY A 169 -0.60 28.26 1.70
N VAL A 170 -0.97 27.07 1.22
CA VAL A 170 -0.05 25.93 1.18
C VAL A 170 0.84 26.06 -0.07
N ARG A 171 2.16 26.17 0.11
CA ARG A 171 3.12 26.22 -1.01
C ARG A 171 3.20 24.83 -1.66
N GLY A 172 3.16 24.75 -3.00
CA GLY A 172 3.21 23.47 -3.71
C GLY A 172 4.43 22.59 -3.38
N LEU A 173 5.57 23.20 -3.04
CA LEU A 173 6.78 22.48 -2.64
C LEU A 173 6.62 21.67 -1.34
N THR A 174 5.77 22.12 -0.41
CA THR A 174 5.54 21.39 0.85
C THR A 174 4.77 20.09 0.60
N ILE A 175 3.91 20.07 -0.41
CA ILE A 175 3.13 18.88 -0.79
C ILE A 175 4.06 17.80 -1.37
N GLY A 176 5.00 18.20 -2.23
CA GLY A 176 5.98 17.28 -2.81
C GLY A 176 6.97 16.71 -1.78
N THR A 177 7.41 17.54 -0.83
CA THR A 177 8.33 17.08 0.24
C THR A 177 7.65 16.12 1.20
N VAL A 178 6.39 16.37 1.58
CA VAL A 178 5.59 15.43 2.40
C VAL A 178 5.32 14.14 1.64
N SER A 179 5.04 14.21 0.33
CA SER A 179 4.91 13.05 -0.55
C SER A 179 6.18 12.20 -0.56
N MET A 180 7.36 12.82 -0.65
CA MET A 180 8.65 12.12 -0.71
C MET A 180 8.98 11.33 0.56
N LEU A 181 8.44 11.73 1.73
CA LEU A 181 8.64 10.99 2.98
C LEU A 181 8.06 9.57 2.92
N THR A 182 7.06 9.30 2.06
CA THR A 182 6.46 7.96 1.96
C THR A 182 7.38 6.94 1.30
N ILE A 183 8.44 7.36 0.60
CA ILE A 183 9.44 6.46 0.02
C ILE A 183 10.19 5.68 1.10
N TRP A 184 10.29 6.24 2.32
CA TRP A 184 10.95 5.57 3.43
C TRP A 184 10.04 4.54 4.13
N ALA A 185 8.73 4.61 3.93
CA ALA A 185 7.75 3.74 4.59
C ALA A 185 7.92 2.23 4.29
N PRO A 186 8.29 1.79 3.07
CA PRO A 186 8.46 0.37 2.75
C PRO A 186 9.79 -0.22 3.24
N LEU A 187 10.73 0.62 3.71
CA LEU A 187 12.03 0.14 4.17
C LEU A 187 11.89 -0.55 5.53
N ARG A 188 11.60 -1.85 5.47
CA ARG A 188 11.65 -2.74 6.64
C ARG A 188 13.11 -2.91 7.06
N SER A 189 13.50 -2.22 8.12
CA SER A 189 14.75 -2.50 8.81
C SER A 189 14.60 -3.80 9.61
N LEU A 190 15.32 -4.84 9.18
CA LEU A 190 15.47 -6.09 9.94
C LEU A 190 16.23 -5.87 11.26
N SER A 191 16.92 -4.74 11.43
CA SER A 191 17.68 -4.43 12.65
C SER A 191 16.78 -4.22 13.89
N PHE A 192 15.49 -3.95 13.69
CA PHE A 192 14.52 -3.77 14.79
C PHE A 192 13.78 -5.05 15.19
N ARG A 193 13.96 -6.16 14.45
CA ARG A 193 13.41 -7.48 14.78
C ARG A 193 14.53 -8.51 14.75
N ASP A 194 15.12 -8.78 15.91
CA ASP A 194 15.99 -9.94 16.05
C ASP A 194 15.12 -11.21 16.01
N SER A 195 15.04 -11.82 14.83
CA SER A 195 14.47 -13.15 14.62
C SER A 195 15.56 -14.16 14.30
N ARG A 196 16.71 -14.07 14.99
CA ARG A 196 17.76 -15.07 14.91
C ARG A 196 17.22 -16.40 15.43
N VAL A 197 17.22 -17.41 14.58
CA VAL A 197 16.88 -18.78 14.97
C VAL A 197 18.02 -19.29 15.84
N LEU A 198 17.81 -19.26 17.17
CA LEU A 198 18.83 -19.61 18.16
C LEU A 198 19.12 -21.12 18.17
N GLU A 199 18.14 -21.96 17.85
CA GLU A 199 18.32 -23.40 17.82
C GLU A 199 17.23 -24.06 16.97
N ILE A 200 17.64 -24.98 16.09
CA ILE A 200 16.72 -25.86 15.34
C ILE A 200 16.91 -27.25 15.91
N VAL A 201 16.07 -27.61 16.88
CA VAL A 201 16.06 -28.97 17.43
C VAL A 201 15.22 -29.87 16.50
N PRO A 202 15.81 -30.91 15.89
CA PRO A 202 15.02 -31.89 15.14
C PRO A 202 14.06 -32.60 16.12
N ASN A 203 12.77 -32.38 15.92
CA ASN A 203 11.73 -33.01 16.72
C ASN A 203 11.82 -34.55 16.52
N PRO A 204 11.89 -35.36 17.58
CA PRO A 204 11.77 -36.81 17.44
C PRO A 204 10.45 -37.14 16.73
N ARG A 205 10.52 -38.01 15.71
CA ARG A 205 9.39 -38.41 14.87
C ARG A 205 8.15 -38.73 15.71
N SER A 206 7.14 -37.87 15.61
CA SER A 206 5.83 -38.10 16.22
C SER A 206 4.99 -38.95 15.28
N ARG A 207 4.46 -40.08 15.79
CA ARG A 207 3.56 -40.99 15.05
C ARG A 207 2.34 -40.28 14.46
N ILE A 208 1.89 -39.18 15.09
CA ILE A 208 0.74 -38.39 14.63
C ILE A 208 1.05 -37.68 13.30
N ILE A 209 2.30 -37.23 13.10
CA ILE A 209 2.69 -36.53 11.86
C ILE A 209 2.75 -37.52 10.69
N ASP A 210 3.14 -38.77 10.94
CA ASP A 210 3.11 -39.83 9.93
C ASP A 210 1.68 -40.25 9.58
N ILE A 211 0.75 -40.27 10.54
CA ILE A 211 -0.68 -40.54 10.27
C ILE A 211 -1.27 -39.43 9.40
N ILE A 212 -1.02 -38.15 9.71
CA ILE A 212 -1.51 -37.02 8.91
C ILE A 212 -0.88 -37.02 7.51
N ARG A 213 0.40 -37.43 7.40
CA ARG A 213 1.08 -37.55 6.09
C ARG A 213 0.55 -38.74 5.27
N ALA A 214 0.25 -39.86 5.91
CA ALA A 214 -0.31 -41.04 5.27
C ALA A 214 -1.75 -40.80 4.78
N ASP A 215 -2.56 -40.06 5.54
CA ASP A 215 -3.92 -39.70 5.15
C ASP A 215 -3.94 -38.70 3.98
N ARG A 216 -2.95 -37.79 3.92
CA ARG A 216 -2.83 -36.80 2.84
C ARG A 216 -2.28 -37.37 1.52
N PHE A 217 -1.56 -38.50 1.57
CA PHE A 217 -1.00 -39.17 0.39
C PHE A 217 -1.31 -40.68 0.44
N PRO A 218 -2.54 -41.10 0.12
CA PRO A 218 -2.82 -42.51 -0.05
C PRO A 218 -1.94 -43.03 -1.19
N ALA A 219 -1.11 -44.03 -0.89
CA ALA A 219 -0.31 -44.71 -1.88
C ALA A 219 -1.25 -45.22 -2.98
N LYS A 220 -1.07 -44.70 -4.19
CA LYS A 220 -1.77 -45.18 -5.38
C LYS A 220 -1.18 -46.56 -5.69
N ASN A 221 -1.94 -47.61 -5.40
CA ASN A 221 -1.66 -48.95 -5.90
C ASN A 221 -1.85 -49.00 -7.42
#